data_AF-A0A6V7XTE8-F1
#
_entry.id   AF-A0A6V7XTE8-F1
#
_cell.length_a   1.000
_cell.length_b   1.000
_cell.length_c   1.000
_cell.angle_alpha   90.00
_cell.angle_beta   90.00
_cell.angle_gamma   90.00
#
_symmetry.space_group_name_H-M   'P 1'
#
loop_
_entity.id
_entity.type
_entity.pdbx_description
1 polymer ?
#
loop_
_entity_poly.entity_id
_entity_poly.type
_entity_poly.pdbx_seq_one_letter_code
_entity_poly.pdbx_strand_id
1 'polypeptide(L)'
;MIGKSRRGRINPPLLGSDSSFRYFDVIKDLCFAEAVKNGSSLHRQKITIINAGTAAVFDKKNGVLLTPQLVFSSVLTHEMVHSFFIGHSYSDRKIRVFPYASSGEYDDRYDLMSTANAYMYHSNFGMSGPGLNGPHLDYLGWLPMDRMLYFGRCNLVLYINFKSKF
;
A
#
# COMPACT_ATOMS: atom_id res chain seq x y z
N MET A 1 -25.15 29.25 33.60
CA MET A 1 -24.33 29.82 32.52
C MET A 1 -23.48 28.73 31.91
N ILE A 2 -23.67 28.45 30.62
CA ILE A 2 -22.99 27.40 29.86
C ILE A 2 -21.64 27.95 29.38
N GLY A 3 -20.53 27.41 29.90
CA GLY A 3 -19.16 27.76 29.50
C GLY A 3 -18.59 26.74 28.51
N LYS A 4 -18.39 27.18 27.27
CA LYS A 4 -17.96 26.38 26.10
C LYS A 4 -16.65 25.61 26.33
N SER A 5 -16.69 24.29 26.16
CA SER A 5 -15.51 23.45 25.96
C SER A 5 -14.85 23.78 24.62
N ARG A 6 -13.59 24.24 24.66
CA ARG A 6 -12.78 24.51 23.47
C ARG A 6 -12.47 23.17 22.80
N ARG A 7 -13.15 22.86 21.69
CA ARG A 7 -12.71 21.84 20.74
C ARG A 7 -11.38 22.31 20.14
N GLY A 8 -10.26 21.87 20.73
CA GLY A 8 -8.95 22.00 20.10
C GLY A 8 -9.03 21.32 18.74
N ARG A 9 -8.68 22.05 17.67
CA ARG A 9 -8.44 21.41 16.37
C ARG A 9 -7.26 20.48 16.56
N ILE A 10 -7.53 19.18 16.60
CA ILE A 10 -6.48 18.17 16.48
C ILE A 10 -6.00 18.29 15.04
N ASN A 11 -4.85 18.92 14.84
CA ASN A 11 -4.19 18.87 13.55
C ASN A 11 -3.94 17.39 13.24
N PRO A 12 -4.37 16.88 12.07
CA PRO A 12 -4.09 15.50 11.73
C PRO A 12 -2.58 15.29 11.78
N PRO A 13 -2.10 14.16 12.34
CA PRO A 13 -0.68 13.86 12.37
C PRO A 13 -0.10 13.86 10.95
N LEU A 14 1.18 14.23 10.85
CA LEU A 14 1.92 14.21 9.60
C LEU A 14 1.88 12.80 8.99
N LEU A 15 1.51 12.71 7.72
CA LEU A 15 1.40 11.45 6.98
C LEU A 15 2.74 10.68 6.96
N GLY A 16 2.70 9.40 7.33
CA GLY A 16 3.86 8.50 7.30
C GLY A 16 4.65 8.38 8.62
N SER A 17 4.24 9.04 9.71
CA SER A 17 4.80 8.80 11.05
C SER A 17 4.08 7.66 11.78
N ASP A 18 4.71 7.05 12.79
CA ASP A 18 4.05 6.11 13.72
C ASP A 18 2.76 6.69 14.34
N SER A 19 2.73 8.00 14.53
CA SER A 19 1.54 8.72 15.01
C SER A 19 0.42 8.80 13.98
N SER A 20 0.72 8.75 12.67
CA SER A 20 -0.27 8.68 11.60
C SER A 20 -0.89 7.29 11.45
N PHE A 21 -0.10 6.22 11.57
CA PHE A 21 -0.63 4.85 11.60
C PHE A 21 -1.57 4.66 12.78
N ARG A 22 -1.18 5.11 13.98
CA ARG A 22 -2.04 5.14 15.16
C ARG A 22 -3.34 5.90 14.96
N TYR A 23 -3.31 7.01 14.21
CA TYR A 23 -4.51 7.79 13.94
C TYR A 23 -5.53 7.00 13.11
N PHE A 24 -5.08 6.30 12.09
CA PHE A 24 -5.95 5.48 11.23
C PHE A 24 -6.49 4.25 11.97
N ASP A 25 -5.68 3.61 12.82
CA ASP A 25 -6.15 2.53 13.70
C ASP A 25 -7.27 2.99 14.63
N VAL A 26 -7.10 4.15 15.29
CA VAL A 26 -8.11 4.71 16.19
C VAL A 26 -9.40 5.02 15.45
N ILE A 27 -9.33 5.62 14.26
CA ILE A 27 -10.53 5.90 13.46
C ILE A 27 -11.27 4.62 13.13
N LYS A 28 -10.54 3.58 12.70
CA LYS A 28 -11.16 2.31 12.33
C LYS A 28 -11.80 1.62 13.53
N ASP A 29 -11.16 1.64 14.70
CA ASP A 29 -11.74 1.11 15.93
C ASP A 29 -13.03 1.86 16.33
N LEU A 30 -13.09 3.18 16.15
CA LEU A 30 -14.30 3.97 16.38
C LEU A 30 -15.43 3.61 15.41
N CYS A 31 -15.13 3.46 14.12
CA CYS A 31 -16.11 3.03 13.12
C CYS A 31 -16.67 1.64 13.45
N PHE A 32 -15.80 0.72 13.91
CA PHE A 32 -16.21 -0.61 14.32
C PHE A 32 -17.12 -0.58 15.55
N ALA A 33 -16.73 0.18 16.58
CA ALA A 33 -17.49 0.31 17.81
C ALA A 33 -18.90 0.88 17.56
N GLU A 34 -19.01 1.91 16.72
CA GLU A 34 -20.30 2.52 16.37
C GLU A 34 -21.17 1.56 15.53
N ALA A 35 -20.60 0.79 14.61
CA ALA A 35 -21.34 -0.21 13.85
C ALA A 35 -21.92 -1.31 14.76
N VAL A 36 -21.13 -1.81 15.70
CA VAL A 36 -21.59 -2.80 16.70
C VAL A 36 -22.70 -2.24 17.58
N LYS A 37 -22.55 -0.98 18.03
CA LYS A 37 -23.58 -0.29 18.81
C LYS A 37 -24.90 -0.17 18.04
N ASN A 38 -24.83 0.00 16.72
CA ASN A 38 -25.98 0.03 15.82
C ASN A 38 -26.45 -1.37 15.37
N GLY A 39 -26.04 -2.43 16.06
CA GLY A 39 -26.51 -3.81 15.84
C GLY A 39 -25.87 -4.53 14.65
N SER A 40 -24.84 -3.95 14.03
CA SER A 40 -24.11 -4.59 12.92
C SER A 40 -22.98 -5.48 13.43
N SER A 41 -22.80 -6.64 12.80
CA SER A 41 -21.59 -7.46 12.97
C SER A 41 -20.65 -7.23 11.79
N LEU A 42 -19.44 -6.73 12.05
CA LEU A 42 -18.42 -6.48 11.03
C LEU A 42 -17.21 -7.38 11.26
N HIS A 43 -16.60 -7.89 10.19
CA HIS A 43 -15.24 -8.42 10.28
C HIS A 43 -14.25 -7.26 10.26
N ARG A 44 -13.24 -7.32 11.13
CA ARG A 44 -12.22 -6.27 11.26
C ARG A 44 -11.33 -6.17 10.02
N GLN A 45 -10.89 -7.31 9.49
CA GLN A 45 -10.00 -7.39 8.34
C GLN A 45 -10.78 -7.24 7.04
N LYS A 46 -11.03 -5.99 6.65
CA LYS A 46 -11.76 -5.60 5.43
C LYS A 46 -11.15 -4.34 4.82
N ILE A 47 -11.37 -4.15 3.52
CA ILE A 47 -11.13 -2.87 2.86
C ILE A 47 -12.11 -1.84 3.45
N THR A 48 -11.59 -0.75 4.00
CA THR A 48 -12.37 0.32 4.63
C THR A 48 -12.03 1.65 3.99
N ILE A 49 -13.05 2.39 3.59
CA ILE A 49 -12.88 3.74 3.05
C ILE A 49 -13.31 4.72 4.13
N ILE A 50 -12.40 5.61 4.54
CA ILE A 50 -12.66 6.63 5.56
C ILE A 50 -12.57 8.03 4.95
N ASN A 51 -13.55 8.88 5.25
CA ASN A 51 -13.53 10.27 4.80
C ASN A 51 -12.77 11.17 5.81
N ALA A 52 -11.50 10.83 6.07
CA ALA A 52 -10.65 11.56 7.01
C ALA A 52 -9.17 11.50 6.58
N GLY A 53 -8.58 12.64 6.24
CA GLY A 53 -7.20 12.74 5.76
C GLY A 53 -7.00 12.22 4.34
N THR A 54 -5.74 11.98 3.96
CA THR A 54 -5.35 11.39 2.66
C THR A 54 -4.32 10.30 2.90
N ALA A 55 -4.75 9.05 3.04
CA ALA A 55 -3.87 7.91 3.27
C ALA A 55 -4.38 6.61 2.63
N ALA A 56 -3.44 5.71 2.43
CA ALA A 56 -3.62 4.31 2.10
C ALA A 56 -2.67 3.49 2.97
N VAL A 57 -3.20 2.49 3.67
CA VAL A 57 -2.45 1.70 4.64
C VAL A 57 -3.00 0.27 4.72
N PHE A 58 -2.09 -0.69 4.79
CA PHE A 58 -2.36 -2.05 5.25
C PHE A 58 -2.00 -2.23 6.72
N ASP A 59 -2.92 -2.81 7.49
CA ASP A 59 -2.65 -3.32 8.82
C ASP A 59 -3.06 -4.80 8.93
N LYS A 60 -2.32 -5.58 9.72
CA LYS A 60 -2.60 -7.03 9.88
C LYS A 60 -3.92 -7.28 10.62
N LYS A 61 -4.28 -6.45 11.60
CA LYS A 61 -5.48 -6.62 12.42
C LYS A 61 -6.72 -6.08 11.74
N ASN A 62 -6.57 -4.97 11.02
CA ASN A 62 -7.64 -4.19 10.45
C ASN A 62 -7.76 -4.38 8.92
N GLY A 63 -6.76 -4.92 8.22
CA GLY A 63 -6.76 -5.03 6.77
C GLY A 63 -6.46 -3.69 6.09
N VAL A 64 -7.05 -3.44 4.92
CA VAL A 64 -6.76 -2.25 4.11
C VAL A 64 -7.63 -1.06 4.51
N LEU A 65 -7.03 0.11 4.64
CA LEU A 65 -7.69 1.38 4.89
C LEU A 65 -7.27 2.40 3.83
N LEU A 66 -8.28 3.04 3.22
CA LEU A 66 -8.11 3.99 2.13
C LEU A 66 -8.92 5.26 2.40
N THR A 67 -8.51 6.34 1.77
CA THR A 67 -9.26 7.60 1.69
C THR A 67 -9.81 7.76 0.27
N PRO A 68 -10.96 8.44 0.07
CA PRO A 68 -11.66 8.49 -1.22
C PRO A 68 -10.77 8.85 -2.42
N GLN A 69 -9.77 9.71 -2.23
CA GLN A 69 -8.86 10.17 -3.30
C GLN A 69 -7.89 9.08 -3.77
N LEU A 70 -7.70 8.04 -2.96
CA LEU A 70 -6.78 6.93 -3.20
C LEU A 70 -7.51 5.61 -3.50
N VAL A 71 -8.83 5.67 -3.72
CA VAL A 71 -9.63 4.50 -4.11
C VAL A 71 -9.50 4.27 -5.63
N PHE A 72 -8.33 3.78 -6.04
CA PHE A 72 -8.08 3.33 -7.40
C PHE A 72 -7.23 2.06 -7.40
N SER A 73 -7.26 1.35 -8.54
CA SER A 73 -6.72 -0.01 -8.64
C SER A 73 -5.31 -0.18 -8.09
N SER A 74 -4.32 0.63 -8.51
CA SER A 74 -2.93 0.45 -8.08
C SER A 74 -2.75 0.55 -6.57
N VAL A 75 -3.31 1.58 -5.93
CA VAL A 75 -3.16 1.78 -4.48
C VAL A 75 -3.89 0.69 -3.72
N LEU A 76 -5.10 0.33 -4.14
CA LEU A 76 -5.81 -0.77 -3.50
C LEU A 76 -5.01 -2.08 -3.59
N THR A 77 -4.49 -2.41 -4.78
CA THR A 77 -3.68 -3.62 -4.96
C THR A 77 -2.37 -3.56 -4.18
N HIS A 78 -1.70 -2.40 -4.15
CA HIS A 78 -0.49 -2.17 -3.34
C HIS A 78 -0.71 -2.49 -1.86
N GLU A 79 -1.74 -1.90 -1.24
CA GLU A 79 -2.05 -2.16 0.16
C GLU A 79 -2.47 -3.62 0.40
N MET A 80 -3.25 -4.21 -0.50
CA MET A 80 -3.64 -5.62 -0.37
C MET A 80 -2.42 -6.55 -0.43
N VAL A 81 -1.45 -6.26 -1.29
CA VAL A 81 -0.28 -7.11 -1.51
C VAL A 81 0.68 -7.10 -0.32
N HIS A 82 0.68 -6.07 0.53
CA HIS A 82 1.37 -6.11 1.82
C HIS A 82 0.92 -7.28 2.71
N SER A 83 -0.28 -7.83 2.51
CA SER A 83 -0.74 -9.04 3.23
C SER A 83 0.08 -10.30 2.89
N PHE A 84 0.81 -10.30 1.78
CA PHE A 84 1.72 -11.37 1.37
C PHE A 84 3.15 -11.21 1.91
N PHE A 85 3.33 -10.38 2.94
CA PHE A 85 4.61 -10.17 3.64
C PHE A 85 5.72 -9.55 2.79
N ILE A 86 5.36 -8.81 1.74
CA ILE A 86 6.31 -8.01 0.96
C ILE A 86 6.22 -6.52 1.32
N GLY A 87 7.35 -5.82 1.27
CA GLY A 87 7.48 -4.40 1.57
C GLY A 87 7.47 -3.53 0.30
N HIS A 88 7.76 -2.24 0.47
CA HIS A 88 7.99 -1.35 -0.67
C HIS A 88 9.22 -1.77 -1.46
N SER A 89 9.29 -1.37 -2.73
CA SER A 89 10.50 -1.54 -3.54
C SER A 89 11.53 -0.46 -3.24
N TYR A 90 12.80 -0.85 -3.33
CA TYR A 90 13.95 0.00 -3.11
C TYR A 90 14.91 -0.06 -4.29
N SER A 91 15.55 1.06 -4.60
CA SER A 91 16.75 1.09 -5.43
C SER A 91 18.01 1.34 -4.59
N ASP A 92 19.17 0.99 -5.14
CA ASP A 92 20.47 1.27 -4.52
C ASP A 92 20.85 2.77 -4.57
N ARG A 93 20.03 3.61 -5.22
CA ARG A 93 20.30 5.03 -5.34
C ARG A 93 20.01 5.71 -4.00
N LYS A 94 20.95 6.56 -3.56
CA LYS A 94 20.81 7.37 -2.34
C LYS A 94 19.92 8.60 -2.55
N ILE A 95 18.73 8.38 -3.10
CA ILE A 95 17.76 9.44 -3.34
C ILE A 95 16.54 9.23 -2.46
N ARG A 96 15.85 10.32 -2.13
CA ARG A 96 14.58 10.29 -1.42
C ARG A 96 13.50 10.79 -2.36
N VAL A 97 12.63 9.88 -2.82
CA VAL A 97 11.58 10.21 -3.79
C VAL A 97 10.48 11.07 -3.16
N PHE A 98 10.10 10.77 -1.91
CA PHE A 98 9.11 11.53 -1.14
C PHE A 98 9.67 12.00 0.21
N PRO A 99 9.23 13.14 0.78
CA PRO A 99 9.76 13.66 2.04
C PRO A 99 9.80 12.65 3.20
N TYR A 100 8.80 11.75 3.25
CA TYR A 100 8.61 10.73 4.29
C TYR A 100 9.11 9.33 3.89
N ALA A 101 9.64 9.19 2.68
CA ALA A 101 10.19 7.93 2.20
C ALA A 101 11.61 7.69 2.71
N SER A 102 11.97 6.43 2.85
CA SER A 102 13.33 5.97 3.08
C SER A 102 14.20 6.17 1.83
N SER A 103 15.52 6.10 1.99
CA SER A 103 16.44 6.21 0.85
C SER A 103 16.21 5.06 -0.13
N GLY A 104 16.05 5.36 -1.42
CA GLY A 104 15.80 4.39 -2.49
C GLY A 104 14.35 3.89 -2.56
N GLU A 105 13.50 4.19 -1.58
CA GLU A 105 12.11 3.73 -1.53
C GLU A 105 11.26 4.39 -2.62
N TYR A 106 10.36 3.62 -3.24
CA TYR A 106 9.50 4.03 -4.37
C TYR A 106 10.26 4.38 -5.66
N ASP A 107 11.50 3.96 -5.78
CA ASP A 107 12.34 4.37 -6.90
C ASP A 107 12.29 3.43 -8.12
N ASP A 108 11.71 2.23 -7.97
CA ASP A 108 11.45 1.33 -9.08
C ASP A 108 10.08 1.63 -9.70
N ARG A 109 10.06 2.50 -10.71
CA ARG A 109 8.79 2.92 -11.36
C ARG A 109 8.03 1.79 -12.07
N TYR A 110 8.63 0.62 -12.24
CA TYR A 110 8.02 -0.54 -12.88
C TYR A 110 7.46 -1.56 -11.88
N ASP A 111 7.51 -1.27 -10.58
CA ASP A 111 7.01 -2.16 -9.55
C ASP A 111 5.76 -1.63 -8.86
N LEU A 112 4.77 -2.52 -8.65
CA LEU A 112 3.58 -2.25 -7.87
C LEU A 112 3.93 -1.79 -6.45
N MET A 113 4.99 -2.34 -5.85
CA MET A 113 5.42 -1.94 -4.50
C MET A 113 6.10 -0.55 -4.46
N SER A 114 6.16 0.14 -5.60
CA SER A 114 6.55 1.55 -5.73
C SER A 114 5.38 2.45 -6.17
N THR A 115 4.14 2.04 -5.91
CA THR A 115 2.90 2.71 -6.37
C THR A 115 2.89 4.22 -6.17
N ALA A 116 3.50 4.78 -5.12
CA ALA A 116 3.54 6.24 -4.94
C ALA A 116 4.22 6.99 -6.12
N ASN A 117 5.15 6.36 -6.85
CA ASN A 117 5.91 6.94 -7.97
C ASN A 117 5.95 6.03 -9.21
N ALA A 118 5.10 5.00 -9.26
CA ALA A 118 5.06 4.05 -10.37
C ALA A 118 4.48 4.68 -11.65
N TYR A 119 4.86 4.14 -12.81
CA TYR A 119 4.23 4.52 -14.07
C TYR A 119 2.79 4.01 -14.13
N MET A 120 1.84 4.93 -14.28
CA MET A 120 0.42 4.61 -14.30
C MET A 120 -0.26 5.15 -15.54
N TYR A 121 -1.30 4.47 -15.97
CA TYR A 121 -2.25 4.94 -16.98
C TYR A 121 -3.65 5.06 -16.38
N HIS A 122 -4.48 5.89 -17.00
CA HIS A 122 -5.86 6.09 -16.56
C HIS A 122 -6.75 4.97 -17.11
N SER A 123 -7.50 4.29 -16.23
CA SER A 123 -8.49 3.27 -16.58
C SER A 123 -9.88 3.66 -16.06
N ASN A 124 -10.89 2.81 -16.33
CA ASN A 124 -12.26 3.01 -15.80
C ASN A 124 -12.32 2.90 -14.26
N PHE A 125 -11.27 2.38 -13.62
CA PHE A 125 -11.18 2.17 -12.17
C PHE A 125 -10.14 3.10 -11.52
N GLY A 126 -9.87 4.24 -12.17
CA GLY A 126 -8.86 5.22 -11.76
C GLY A 126 -7.49 4.89 -12.31
N MET A 127 -6.43 5.24 -11.58
CA MET A 127 -5.07 4.97 -12.01
C MET A 127 -4.73 3.49 -11.88
N SER A 128 -4.10 2.94 -12.92
CA SER A 128 -3.65 1.56 -13.02
C SER A 128 -2.16 1.53 -13.35
N GLY A 129 -1.38 0.88 -12.50
CA GLY A 129 0.07 0.82 -12.53
C GLY A 129 0.59 -0.53 -13.00
N PRO A 130 1.91 -0.76 -12.88
CA PRO A 130 2.52 -2.03 -13.23
C PRO A 130 2.15 -3.13 -12.22
N GLY A 131 2.51 -4.36 -12.56
CA GLY A 131 2.49 -5.49 -11.62
C GLY A 131 3.73 -5.52 -10.72
N LEU A 132 3.91 -6.64 -10.01
CA LEU A 132 5.10 -6.87 -9.20
C LEU A 132 6.34 -7.08 -10.07
N ASN A 133 7.47 -6.55 -9.62
CA ASN A 133 8.76 -6.80 -10.24
C ASN A 133 9.27 -8.24 -9.99
N GLY A 134 10.32 -8.62 -10.72
CA GLY A 134 10.91 -9.96 -10.65
C GLY A 134 11.25 -10.43 -9.23
N PRO A 135 11.99 -9.65 -8.42
CA PRO A 135 12.31 -10.01 -7.04
C PRO A 135 11.08 -10.29 -6.15
N HIS A 136 10.03 -9.48 -6.25
CA HIS A 136 8.79 -9.73 -5.50
C HIS A 136 8.06 -10.97 -5.99
N LEU A 137 8.00 -11.19 -7.30
CA LEU A 137 7.40 -12.40 -7.87
C LEU A 137 8.18 -13.67 -7.50
N ASP A 138 9.51 -13.60 -7.44
CA ASP A 138 10.39 -14.69 -7.01
C ASP A 138 10.16 -15.02 -5.54
N TYR A 139 10.16 -13.99 -4.66
CA TYR A 139 9.88 -14.15 -3.23
C TYR A 139 8.54 -14.85 -2.97
N LEU A 140 7.51 -14.51 -3.75
CA LEU A 140 6.17 -15.10 -3.63
C LEU A 140 6.06 -16.48 -4.31
N GLY A 141 7.06 -16.93 -5.05
CA GLY A 141 6.99 -18.15 -5.86
C GLY A 141 6.00 -18.05 -7.03
N TRP A 142 5.71 -16.83 -7.50
CA TRP A 142 4.78 -16.56 -8.60
C TRP A 142 5.45 -16.55 -9.97
N LEU A 143 6.78 -16.64 -10.00
CA LEU A 143 7.50 -16.93 -11.23
C LEU A 143 7.38 -18.42 -11.56
N PRO A 144 6.92 -18.77 -12.77
CA PRO A 144 6.86 -20.17 -13.16
C PRO A 144 8.28 -20.69 -13.41
N MET A 145 8.63 -21.80 -12.75
CA MET A 145 10.01 -22.30 -12.69
C MET A 145 10.59 -22.68 -14.06
N ASP A 146 9.73 -23.03 -15.04
CA ASP A 146 10.13 -23.33 -16.41
C ASP A 146 10.62 -22.10 -17.20
N ARG A 147 10.46 -20.89 -16.64
CA ARG A 147 10.92 -19.61 -17.22
C ARG A 147 12.07 -18.96 -16.46
N MET A 148 12.65 -19.66 -15.49
CA MET A 148 13.77 -19.16 -14.68
C MET A 148 15.08 -19.82 -15.09
N LEU A 149 16.07 -19.00 -15.42
CA LEU A 149 17.44 -19.45 -15.68
C LEU A 149 18.32 -19.07 -14.50
N TYR A 150 18.95 -20.08 -13.89
CA TYR A 150 19.90 -19.90 -12.80
C TYR A 150 21.32 -19.96 -13.36
N PHE A 151 22.06 -18.86 -13.23
CA PHE A 151 23.48 -18.83 -13.61
C PHE A 151 24.35 -19.14 -12.39
N GLY A 152 25.05 -20.28 -12.45
CA GLY A 152 25.88 -20.80 -11.36
C GLY A 152 27.13 -19.97 -11.10
N ARG A 153 27.01 -18.97 -10.23
CA ARG A 153 28.06 -18.51 -9.29
C ARG A 153 27.56 -17.49 -8.25
N CYS A 154 26.44 -16.83 -8.50
CA CYS A 154 25.95 -15.73 -7.67
C CYS A 154 24.43 -15.70 -7.48
N ASN A 155 23.71 -16.84 -7.41
CA ASN A 155 22.24 -16.90 -7.18
C ASN A 155 21.42 -15.83 -7.96
N LEU A 156 21.88 -15.41 -9.14
CA LEU A 156 21.27 -14.33 -9.89
C LEU A 156 20.19 -14.96 -10.76
N VAL A 157 18.94 -14.71 -10.43
CA VAL A 157 17.80 -15.10 -11.27
C VAL A 157 17.67 -14.06 -12.38
N LEU A 158 17.86 -14.47 -13.62
CA LEU A 158 17.51 -13.65 -14.77
C LEU A 158 16.16 -14.10 -15.31
N TYR A 159 15.16 -13.23 -15.22
CA TYR A 159 13.88 -13.43 -15.88
C TYR A 159 13.98 -12.95 -17.34
N ILE A 160 14.03 -13.89 -18.28
CA ILE A 160 13.96 -13.57 -19.72
C ILE A 160 12.54 -13.84 -20.18
N ASN A 161 11.74 -12.79 -20.35
CA ASN A 161 10.45 -12.87 -21.01
C ASN A 161 10.64 -12.75 -22.53
N PHE A 162 10.85 -13.87 -23.22
CA PHE A 162 10.63 -13.94 -24.66
C PHE A 162 9.63 -15.05 -24.98
N LYS A 163 8.34 -14.69 -24.95
CA LYS A 163 7.40 -14.93 -26.05
C LYS A 163 6.08 -14.23 -25.75
N SER A 164 5.95 -12.99 -26.22
CA SER A 164 4.64 -12.49 -26.62
C SER A 164 4.48 -12.82 -28.10
N LYS A 165 3.65 -13.81 -28.43
CA LYS A 165 2.95 -13.80 -29.72
C LYS A 165 1.64 -13.07 -29.43
N PHE A 166 1.56 -11.81 -29.88
CA PHE A 166 0.27 -11.16 -30.09
C PHE A 166 -0.45 -11.82 -31.26
#